data_AF-A0A2V7LNM7-F1
#
_entry.id   AF-A0A2V7LNM7-F1
#
_cell.length_a   1.000
_cell.length_b   1.000
_cell.length_c   1.000
_cell.angle_alpha   90.00
_cell.angle_beta   90.00
_cell.angle_gamma   90.00
#
_symmetry.space_group_name_H-M   'P 1'
#
loop_
_entity.id
_entity.type
_entity.pdbx_description
1 polymer ?
#
loop_
_entity_poly.entity_id
_entity_poly.type
_entity_poly.pdbx_seq_one_letter_code
_entity_poly.pdbx_strand_id
1 'polypeptide(L)'
;GSSLLPQKRNPDVFELTRAKSGRLLGDLVALLTTLKGLPAGYSKDLQEDKALLFDGFDTLALVLPAVTGAIVTLTTDGGRMQAALDATLRATDLADFLVETGVPFRESHGLVGRLVREAERSGVSLDRVPHALAAGIHPALGAALAQLGTWDDSVESRATAGGASRGSVTEQLTALRAVFAEGGGGGT
;
A
#
# COMPACT_ATOMS: atom_id res chain seq x y z
N GLY A 1 11.54 -7.04 23.83
CA GLY A 1 10.17 -7.21 24.40
C GLY A 1 10.19 -6.92 25.89
N SER A 2 9.07 -6.50 26.48
CA SER A 2 8.97 -6.24 27.92
C SER A 2 8.67 -7.53 28.69
N SER A 3 9.40 -7.78 29.80
CA SER A 3 9.11 -8.91 30.70
C SER A 3 7.79 -8.75 31.45
N LEU A 4 7.30 -7.52 31.61
CA LEU A 4 6.04 -7.21 32.28
C LEU A 4 4.82 -7.24 31.34
N LEU A 5 5.01 -7.06 30.04
CA LEU A 5 3.93 -6.99 29.04
C LEU A 5 4.16 -8.03 27.93
N PRO A 6 3.77 -9.30 28.16
CA PRO A 6 4.11 -10.42 27.28
C PRO A 6 3.56 -10.30 25.85
N GLN A 7 2.44 -9.58 25.68
CA GLN A 7 1.81 -9.28 24.40
C GLN A 7 2.48 -8.13 23.64
N LYS A 8 3.26 -7.28 24.32
CA LYS A 8 3.89 -6.10 23.71
C LYS A 8 5.10 -6.53 22.89
N ARG A 9 4.95 -6.49 21.56
CA ARG A 9 6.03 -6.64 20.58
C ARG A 9 6.40 -5.26 20.05
N ASN A 10 7.69 -4.95 20.02
CA ASN A 10 8.21 -3.73 19.41
C ASN A 10 8.67 -4.06 17.98
N PRO A 11 8.44 -3.20 16.99
CA PRO A 11 8.86 -3.44 15.61
C PRO A 11 10.34 -3.06 15.37
N ASP A 12 11.24 -3.50 16.26
CA ASP A 12 12.63 -3.02 16.32
C ASP A 12 13.37 -3.19 14.97
N VAL A 13 13.16 -4.33 14.28
CA VAL A 13 13.76 -4.61 12.95
C VAL A 13 13.34 -3.55 11.92
N PHE A 14 12.07 -3.16 11.89
CA PHE A 14 11.56 -2.17 10.94
C PHE A 14 12.01 -0.76 11.32
N GLU A 15 12.09 -0.44 12.61
CA GLU A 15 12.60 0.84 13.09
C GLU A 15 14.08 1.04 12.74
N LEU A 16 14.91 0.01 12.99
CA LEU A 16 16.32 0.04 12.64
C LEU A 16 16.52 0.11 11.12
N THR A 17 15.77 -0.68 10.35
CA THR A 17 15.79 -0.62 8.87
C THR A 17 15.48 0.79 8.37
N ARG A 18 14.44 1.43 8.92
CA ARG A 18 14.08 2.82 8.59
C ARG A 18 15.18 3.80 8.96
N ALA A 19 15.86 3.61 10.09
CA ALA A 19 16.99 4.48 10.46
C ALA A 19 18.20 4.28 9.54
N LYS A 20 18.46 3.05 9.09
CA LYS A 20 19.57 2.71 8.18
C LYS A 20 19.43 3.36 6.80
N SER A 21 18.22 3.64 6.32
CA SER A 21 18.05 4.39 5.06
C SER A 21 18.67 5.80 5.14
N GLY A 22 18.57 6.47 6.29
CA GLY A 22 19.21 7.77 6.52
C GLY A 22 20.74 7.69 6.54
N ARG A 23 21.30 6.60 7.07
CA ARG A 23 22.75 6.33 7.03
C ARG A 23 23.25 6.18 5.59
N LEU A 24 22.61 5.31 4.82
CA LEU A 24 22.96 5.08 3.40
C LEU A 24 22.83 6.36 2.55
N LEU A 25 21.81 7.18 2.83
CA LEU A 25 21.67 8.48 2.18
C LEU A 25 22.82 9.43 2.56
N GLY A 26 23.25 9.41 3.82
CA GLY A 26 24.43 10.15 4.29
C GLY A 26 25.70 9.74 3.54
N ASP A 27 25.91 8.43 3.36
CA ASP A 27 27.06 7.91 2.62
C ASP A 27 27.04 8.35 1.15
N LEU A 28 25.86 8.32 0.52
CA LEU A 28 25.69 8.82 -0.85
C LEU A 28 26.02 10.32 -0.95
N VAL A 29 25.50 11.13 -0.04
CA VAL A 29 25.76 12.58 -0.03
C VAL A 29 27.24 12.87 0.20
N ALA A 30 27.89 12.13 1.11
CA ALA A 30 29.33 12.23 1.34
C ALA A 30 30.11 11.89 0.06
N LEU A 31 29.81 10.77 -0.59
CA LEU A 31 30.48 10.35 -1.82
C LEU A 31 30.32 11.38 -2.94
N LEU A 32 29.09 11.85 -3.20
CA LEU A 32 28.82 12.85 -4.22
C LEU A 32 29.54 14.17 -3.94
N THR A 33 29.65 14.56 -2.66
CA THR A 33 30.35 15.79 -2.27
C THR A 33 31.87 15.64 -2.39
N THR A 34 32.44 14.49 -2.05
CA THR A 34 33.85 14.18 -2.26
C THR A 34 34.23 14.24 -3.74
N LEU A 35 33.35 13.77 -4.63
CA LEU A 35 33.59 13.79 -6.08
C LEU A 35 33.38 15.16 -6.72
N LYS A 36 32.64 16.06 -6.07
CA LYS A 36 32.21 17.33 -6.67
C LYS A 36 33.40 18.23 -6.98
N GLY A 37 33.63 18.46 -8.28
CA GLY A 37 34.61 19.42 -8.76
C GLY A 37 36.06 18.92 -8.73
N LEU A 38 36.28 17.61 -8.56
CA LEU A 38 37.61 17.02 -8.71
C LEU A 38 38.10 17.17 -10.17
N PRO A 39 39.36 17.58 -10.39
CA PRO A 39 39.96 17.57 -11.72
C PRO A 39 40.14 16.13 -12.22
N ALA A 40 40.31 15.98 -13.55
CA ALA A 40 40.52 14.68 -14.14
C ALA A 40 41.85 14.04 -13.70
N GLY A 41 41.87 12.70 -13.62
CA GLY A 41 43.01 11.92 -13.14
C GLY A 41 42.80 11.41 -11.71
N TYR A 42 43.85 10.83 -11.13
CA TYR A 42 43.80 10.32 -9.77
C TYR A 42 44.00 11.44 -8.74
N SER A 43 43.09 11.54 -7.78
CA SER A 43 43.27 12.35 -6.56
C SER A 43 43.20 11.47 -5.31
N LYS A 44 43.93 11.85 -4.26
CA LYS A 44 43.92 11.11 -2.98
C LYS A 44 42.57 11.19 -2.26
N ASP A 45 41.77 12.22 -2.53
CA ASP A 45 40.39 12.36 -2.06
C ASP A 45 39.53 11.13 -2.37
N LEU A 46 39.83 10.44 -3.49
CA LEU A 46 39.15 9.21 -3.90
C LEU A 46 39.36 8.04 -2.92
N GLN A 47 40.22 8.15 -1.90
CA GLN A 47 40.38 7.09 -0.90
C GLN A 47 39.20 6.97 0.06
N GLU A 48 38.38 8.02 0.21
CA GLU A 48 37.16 8.01 1.04
C GLU A 48 36.06 7.08 0.49
N ASP A 49 36.16 6.67 -0.78
CA ASP A 49 35.16 5.83 -1.47
C ASP A 49 34.87 4.50 -0.75
N LYS A 50 35.92 3.83 -0.27
CA LYS A 50 35.86 2.46 0.28
C LYS A 50 35.09 2.42 1.59
N ALA A 51 35.31 3.39 2.47
CA ALA A 51 34.63 3.41 3.76
C ALA A 51 33.11 3.54 3.57
N LEU A 52 32.69 4.42 2.65
CA LEU A 52 31.27 4.64 2.31
C LEU A 52 30.65 3.42 1.62
N LEU A 53 31.40 2.78 0.70
CA LEU A 53 30.95 1.57 0.03
C LEU A 53 30.81 0.39 1.00
N PHE A 54 31.80 0.17 1.87
CA PHE A 54 31.79 -0.92 2.84
C PHE A 54 30.67 -0.74 3.86
N ASP A 55 30.45 0.49 4.34
CA ASP A 55 29.32 0.75 5.23
C ASP A 55 27.97 0.43 4.57
N GLY A 56 27.83 0.79 3.29
CA GLY A 56 26.66 0.46 2.50
C GLY A 56 26.43 -1.04 2.37
N PHE A 57 27.49 -1.79 2.04
CA PHE A 57 27.45 -3.24 1.92
C PHE A 57 27.10 -3.91 3.27
N ASP A 58 27.82 -3.58 4.34
CA ASP A 58 27.62 -4.15 5.67
C ASP A 58 26.21 -3.86 6.20
N THR A 59 25.72 -2.65 5.96
CA THR A 59 24.35 -2.25 6.33
C THR A 59 23.31 -3.10 5.59
N LEU A 60 23.43 -3.27 4.28
CA LEU A 60 22.47 -4.06 3.49
C LEU A 60 22.56 -5.56 3.83
N ALA A 61 23.77 -6.09 4.01
CA ALA A 61 24.00 -7.48 4.41
C ALA A 61 23.36 -7.82 5.77
N LEU A 62 23.23 -6.84 6.67
CA LEU A 62 22.55 -6.99 7.95
C LEU A 62 21.04 -6.79 7.83
N VAL A 63 20.60 -5.76 7.12
CA VAL A 63 19.18 -5.35 7.06
C VAL A 63 18.34 -6.33 6.24
N LEU A 64 18.84 -6.78 5.07
CA LEU A 64 18.04 -7.62 4.17
C LEU A 64 17.62 -8.95 4.82
N PRO A 65 18.53 -9.76 5.41
CA PRO A 65 18.12 -11.00 6.07
C PRO A 65 17.20 -10.77 7.28
N ALA A 66 17.43 -9.70 8.05
CA ALA A 66 16.60 -9.35 9.19
C ALA A 66 15.16 -9.02 8.78
N VAL A 67 14.99 -8.19 7.73
CA VAL A 67 13.67 -7.86 7.18
C VAL A 67 13.00 -9.08 6.56
N THR A 68 13.74 -9.91 5.80
CA THR A 68 13.21 -11.16 5.27
C THR A 68 12.68 -12.06 6.39
N GLY A 69 13.46 -12.25 7.46
CA GLY A 69 13.01 -13.03 8.62
C GLY A 69 11.78 -12.45 9.30
N ALA A 70 11.70 -11.12 9.43
CA ALA A 70 10.55 -10.43 10.00
C ALA A 70 9.28 -10.59 9.14
N ILE A 71 9.40 -10.49 7.81
CA ILE A 71 8.27 -10.65 6.88
C ILE A 71 7.79 -12.11 6.86
N VAL A 72 8.69 -13.09 6.81
CA VAL A 72 8.36 -14.53 6.81
C VAL A 72 7.63 -14.95 8.08
N THR A 73 7.95 -14.33 9.22
CA THR A 73 7.36 -14.67 10.52
C THR A 73 6.20 -13.76 10.93
N LEU A 74 5.86 -12.76 10.11
CA LEU A 74 4.74 -11.85 10.35
C LEU A 74 3.41 -12.62 10.29
N THR A 75 2.58 -12.48 11.33
CA THR A 75 1.21 -12.97 11.34
C THR A 75 0.22 -11.83 11.19
N THR A 76 -0.78 -11.98 10.33
CA THR A 76 -1.89 -11.03 10.19
C THR A 76 -3.11 -11.47 10.98
N ASP A 77 -3.91 -10.51 11.45
CA ASP A 77 -5.20 -10.77 12.09
C ASP A 77 -6.31 -10.47 11.08
N GLY A 78 -6.76 -11.51 10.36
CA GLY A 78 -7.79 -11.38 9.34
C GLY A 78 -9.12 -10.86 9.88
N GLY A 79 -9.47 -11.19 11.13
CA GLY A 79 -10.69 -10.71 11.77
C GLY A 79 -10.64 -9.20 12.02
N ARG A 80 -9.50 -8.69 12.53
CA ARG A 80 -9.30 -7.24 12.70
C ARG A 80 -9.21 -6.51 11.37
N MET A 81 -8.57 -7.10 10.36
CA MET A 81 -8.52 -6.51 9.02
C MET A 81 -9.93 -6.37 8.43
N GLN A 82 -10.77 -7.40 8.56
CA GLN A 82 -12.15 -7.36 8.11
C GLN A 82 -12.98 -6.35 8.90
N ALA A 83 -12.81 -6.29 10.23
CA ALA A 83 -13.53 -5.36 11.09
C ALA A 83 -13.13 -3.89 10.88
N ALA A 84 -11.98 -3.63 10.28
CA ALA A 84 -11.53 -2.29 9.92
C ALA A 84 -12.17 -1.77 8.61
N LEU A 85 -12.90 -2.62 7.87
CA LEU A 85 -13.62 -2.20 6.67
C LEU A 85 -14.85 -1.38 7.06
N ASP A 86 -14.87 -0.13 6.60
CA ASP A 86 -15.95 0.80 6.86
C ASP A 86 -16.77 1.05 5.60
N ALA A 87 -18.10 0.99 5.69
CA ALA A 87 -18.98 1.09 4.53
C ALA A 87 -18.82 2.39 3.74
N THR A 88 -18.31 3.47 4.33
CA THR A 88 -18.03 4.72 3.58
C THR A 88 -16.94 4.52 2.52
N LEU A 89 -16.06 3.53 2.66
CA LEU A 89 -15.09 3.15 1.63
C LEU A 89 -15.79 2.68 0.34
N ARG A 90 -17.03 2.15 0.45
CA ARG A 90 -17.86 1.73 -0.69
C ARG A 90 -18.53 2.90 -1.42
N ALA A 91 -18.38 4.13 -0.94
CA ALA A 91 -18.85 5.32 -1.64
C ALA A 91 -18.25 5.43 -3.04
N THR A 92 -16.98 5.07 -3.20
CA THR A 92 -16.31 5.05 -4.51
C THR A 92 -16.96 4.04 -5.44
N ASP A 93 -17.31 2.86 -4.96
CA ASP A 93 -17.97 1.84 -5.79
C ASP A 93 -19.37 2.28 -6.25
N LEU A 94 -20.10 3.01 -5.39
CA LEU A 94 -21.37 3.61 -5.79
C LEU A 94 -21.16 4.70 -6.86
N ALA A 95 -20.10 5.51 -6.74
CA ALA A 95 -19.79 6.54 -7.73
C ALA A 95 -19.40 5.91 -9.07
N ASP A 96 -18.58 4.86 -9.06
CA ASP A 96 -18.17 4.10 -10.25
C ASP A 96 -19.40 3.48 -10.93
N PHE A 97 -20.29 2.83 -10.17
CA PHE A 97 -21.54 2.29 -10.70
C PHE A 97 -22.40 3.36 -11.39
N LEU A 98 -22.56 4.52 -10.77
CA LEU A 98 -23.32 5.63 -11.38
C LEU A 98 -22.69 6.08 -12.70
N VAL A 99 -21.36 6.16 -12.76
CA VAL A 99 -20.64 6.51 -14.00
C VAL A 99 -20.85 5.46 -15.08
N GLU A 100 -20.76 4.18 -14.74
CA GLU A 100 -21.00 3.07 -15.66
C GLU A 100 -22.44 3.06 -16.21
N THR A 101 -23.41 3.51 -15.41
CA THR A 101 -24.81 3.68 -15.84
C THR A 101 -25.09 5.00 -16.59
N GLY A 102 -24.05 5.80 -16.86
CA GLY A 102 -24.13 7.00 -17.71
C GLY A 102 -24.27 8.32 -16.95
N VAL A 103 -24.21 8.33 -15.62
CA VAL A 103 -24.21 9.58 -14.85
C VAL A 103 -22.82 10.24 -14.93
N PRO A 104 -22.71 11.54 -15.29
CA PRO A 104 -21.42 12.20 -15.36
C PRO A 104 -20.68 12.16 -14.02
N PHE A 105 -19.37 11.90 -14.04
CA PHE A 105 -18.53 11.73 -12.84
C PHE A 105 -18.73 12.80 -11.75
N ARG A 106 -18.79 14.07 -12.13
CA ARG A 106 -19.01 15.19 -11.19
C ARG A 106 -20.37 15.08 -10.49
N GLU A 107 -21.39 14.66 -11.22
CA GLU A 107 -22.72 14.44 -10.69
C GLU A 107 -22.75 13.21 -9.79
N SER A 108 -22.13 12.09 -10.20
CA SER A 108 -22.00 10.87 -9.41
C SER A 108 -21.37 11.14 -8.04
N HIS A 109 -20.25 11.87 -8.00
CA HIS A 109 -19.62 12.27 -6.73
C HIS A 109 -20.52 13.16 -5.88
N GLY A 110 -21.23 14.11 -6.50
CA GLY A 110 -22.18 14.97 -5.79
C GLY A 110 -23.36 14.20 -5.20
N LEU A 111 -23.85 13.19 -5.93
CA LEU A 111 -24.93 12.29 -5.55
C LEU A 111 -24.54 11.40 -4.37
N VAL A 112 -23.42 10.69 -4.49
CA VAL A 112 -22.89 9.86 -3.41
C VAL A 112 -22.55 10.70 -2.18
N GLY A 113 -22.00 11.90 -2.35
CA GLY A 113 -21.75 12.81 -1.24
C GLY A 113 -23.02 13.24 -0.50
N ARG A 114 -24.17 13.37 -1.20
CA ARG A 114 -25.47 13.57 -0.54
C ARG A 114 -25.91 12.33 0.22
N LEU A 115 -25.72 11.14 -0.36
CA LEU A 115 -26.08 9.88 0.28
C LEU A 115 -25.25 9.62 1.56
N VAL A 116 -23.95 9.90 1.54
CA VAL A 116 -23.08 9.79 2.73
C VAL A 116 -23.55 10.72 3.84
N ARG A 117 -23.84 11.99 3.53
CA ARG A 117 -24.40 12.94 4.52
C ARG A 117 -25.73 12.46 5.09
N GLU A 118 -26.55 11.81 4.27
CA GLU A 118 -27.83 11.28 4.72
C GLU A 118 -27.66 10.07 5.65
N ALA A 119 -26.69 9.20 5.37
CA ALA A 119 -26.29 8.10 6.25
C ALA A 119 -25.84 8.62 7.62
N GLU A 120 -24.96 9.62 7.64
CA GLU A 120 -24.48 10.30 8.86
C GLU A 120 -25.64 10.92 9.66
N ARG A 121 -26.53 11.66 8.99
CA ARG A 121 -27.69 12.29 9.65
C ARG A 121 -28.66 11.27 10.23
N SER A 122 -28.82 10.12 9.57
CA SER A 122 -29.70 9.05 10.00
C SER A 122 -29.05 8.11 11.02
N GLY A 123 -27.75 8.27 11.30
CA GLY A 123 -27.01 7.40 12.22
C GLY A 123 -26.91 5.94 11.73
N VAL A 124 -26.94 5.73 10.41
CA VAL A 124 -26.84 4.39 9.79
C VAL A 124 -25.61 4.30 8.91
N SER A 125 -25.10 3.09 8.72
CA SER A 125 -24.04 2.80 7.77
C SER A 125 -24.48 3.10 6.32
N LEU A 126 -23.55 3.46 5.44
CA LEU A 126 -23.84 3.87 4.05
C LEU A 126 -24.61 2.78 3.27
N ASP A 127 -24.22 1.52 3.44
CA ASP A 127 -24.86 0.32 2.85
C ASP A 127 -26.23 -0.01 3.48
N ARG A 128 -26.61 0.71 4.55
CA ARG A 128 -27.88 0.53 5.29
C ARG A 128 -28.84 1.70 5.12
N VAL A 129 -28.49 2.70 4.29
CA VAL A 129 -29.44 3.76 3.95
C VAL A 129 -30.64 3.13 3.23
N PRO A 130 -31.89 3.40 3.67
CA PRO A 130 -33.07 2.85 3.02
C PRO A 130 -33.12 3.19 1.52
N HIS A 131 -33.34 2.19 0.66
CA HIS A 131 -33.34 2.40 -0.80
C HIS A 131 -34.32 3.49 -1.26
N ALA A 132 -35.47 3.64 -0.59
CA ALA A 132 -36.43 4.70 -0.89
C ALA A 132 -35.86 6.11 -0.64
N LEU A 133 -35.06 6.27 0.42
CA LEU A 133 -34.39 7.53 0.75
C LEU A 133 -33.31 7.85 -0.29
N ALA A 134 -32.52 6.84 -0.69
CA ALA A 134 -31.51 6.98 -1.73
C ALA A 134 -32.13 7.29 -3.11
N ALA A 135 -33.23 6.61 -3.46
CA ALA A 135 -33.99 6.88 -4.68
C ALA A 135 -34.60 8.30 -4.68
N GLY A 136 -34.96 8.82 -3.52
CA GLY A 136 -35.38 10.21 -3.33
C GLY A 136 -34.28 11.23 -3.62
N ILE A 137 -32.99 10.85 -3.47
CA ILE A 137 -31.85 11.69 -3.88
C ILE A 137 -31.66 11.60 -5.40
N HIS A 138 -31.67 10.38 -5.95
CA HIS A 138 -31.67 10.10 -7.39
C HIS A 138 -32.05 8.64 -7.67
N PRO A 139 -32.85 8.32 -8.71
CA PRO A 139 -33.27 6.95 -9.00
C PRO A 139 -32.11 5.96 -9.15
N ALA A 140 -31.03 6.38 -9.83
CA ALA A 140 -29.85 5.53 -10.02
C ALA A 140 -29.10 5.21 -8.70
N LEU A 141 -29.19 6.05 -7.66
CA LEU A 141 -28.60 5.73 -6.34
C LEU A 141 -29.34 4.59 -5.65
N GLY A 142 -30.67 4.55 -5.77
CA GLY A 142 -31.48 3.44 -5.27
C GLY A 142 -31.06 2.11 -5.90
N ALA A 143 -30.85 2.11 -7.22
CA ALA A 143 -30.34 0.96 -7.97
C ALA A 143 -28.90 0.60 -7.58
N ALA A 144 -28.02 1.59 -7.43
CA ALA A 144 -26.62 1.40 -7.05
C ALA A 144 -26.50 0.75 -5.66
N LEU A 145 -27.27 1.21 -4.67
CA LEU A 145 -27.30 0.59 -3.35
C LEU A 145 -27.88 -0.83 -3.37
N ALA A 146 -28.91 -1.07 -4.18
CA ALA A 146 -29.50 -2.41 -4.30
C ALA A 146 -28.56 -3.42 -4.96
N GLN A 147 -27.66 -2.94 -5.81
CA GLN A 147 -26.63 -3.73 -6.49
C GLN A 147 -25.28 -3.65 -5.79
N LEU A 148 -25.20 -3.01 -4.63
CA LEU A 148 -23.95 -2.92 -3.88
C LEU A 148 -23.59 -4.32 -3.38
N GLY A 149 -22.62 -4.94 -4.05
CA GLY A 149 -22.13 -6.26 -3.70
C GLY A 149 -21.37 -6.30 -2.38
N THR A 150 -20.76 -7.45 -2.13
CA THR A 150 -19.87 -7.70 -0.99
C THR A 150 -18.56 -6.93 -1.09
N TRP A 151 -17.75 -6.98 -0.02
CA TRP A 151 -16.37 -6.50 -0.06
C TRP A 151 -15.52 -7.25 -1.08
N ASP A 152 -15.78 -8.54 -1.30
CA ASP A 152 -15.09 -9.31 -2.33
C ASP A 152 -15.43 -8.76 -3.73
N ASP A 153 -16.70 -8.43 -3.99
CA ASP A 153 -17.11 -7.79 -5.25
C ASP A 153 -16.45 -6.41 -5.44
N SER A 154 -16.20 -5.66 -4.35
CA SER A 154 -15.41 -4.40 -4.39
C SER A 154 -14.01 -4.62 -4.92
N VAL A 155 -13.34 -5.66 -4.42
CA VAL A 155 -11.94 -5.93 -4.74
C VAL A 155 -11.84 -6.52 -6.14
N GLU A 156 -12.76 -7.41 -6.51
CA GLU A 156 -12.78 -8.05 -7.82
C GLU A 156 -13.13 -7.07 -8.95
N SER A 157 -13.86 -5.98 -8.68
CA SER A 157 -14.07 -4.92 -9.70
C SER A 157 -12.79 -4.18 -10.07
N ARG A 158 -11.75 -4.22 -9.21
CA ARG A 158 -10.43 -3.62 -9.46
C ARG A 158 -9.55 -4.56 -10.31
N ALA A 159 -10.09 -4.98 -11.45
CA ALA A 159 -9.51 -5.99 -12.36
C ALA A 159 -8.61 -5.43 -13.46
N THR A 160 -8.26 -4.14 -13.42
CA THR A 160 -7.27 -3.57 -14.34
C THR A 160 -5.88 -4.15 -14.06
N ALA A 161 -4.97 -4.03 -15.03
CA ALA A 161 -3.57 -4.43 -14.85
C ALA A 161 -2.95 -3.67 -13.67
N GLY A 162 -2.34 -4.40 -12.72
CA GLY A 162 -1.83 -3.84 -11.46
C GLY A 162 -2.89 -3.57 -10.40
N GLY A 163 -4.15 -3.90 -10.66
CA GLY A 163 -5.26 -3.77 -9.71
C GLY A 163 -5.22 -4.77 -8.56
N ALA A 164 -6.20 -4.67 -7.67
CA ALA A 164 -6.31 -5.45 -6.45
C ALA A 164 -7.16 -6.73 -6.59
N SER A 165 -7.81 -6.96 -7.74
CA SER A 165 -8.57 -8.19 -7.97
C SER A 165 -7.68 -9.43 -7.81
N ARG A 166 -8.28 -10.58 -7.49
CA ARG A 166 -7.51 -11.82 -7.37
C ARG A 166 -6.81 -12.20 -8.68
N GLY A 167 -7.45 -11.93 -9.82
CA GLY A 167 -6.85 -12.10 -11.14
C GLY A 167 -5.59 -11.24 -11.29
N SER A 168 -5.71 -9.93 -11.08
CA SER A 168 -4.61 -8.97 -11.17
C SER A 168 -3.45 -9.30 -10.22
N VAL A 169 -3.74 -9.71 -8.98
CA VAL A 169 -2.70 -10.09 -8.00
C VAL A 169 -2.00 -11.39 -8.41
N THR A 170 -2.74 -12.36 -8.94
CA THR A 170 -2.16 -13.63 -9.42
C THR A 170 -1.23 -13.42 -10.61
N GLU A 171 -1.61 -12.55 -11.54
CA GLU A 171 -0.75 -12.13 -12.66
C GLU A 171 0.53 -11.45 -12.16
N GLN A 172 0.41 -10.51 -11.22
CA GLN A 172 1.55 -9.83 -10.60
C GLN A 172 2.51 -10.83 -9.91
N LEU A 173 1.97 -11.79 -9.15
CA LEU A 173 2.78 -12.82 -8.50
C LEU A 173 3.50 -13.71 -9.52
N THR A 174 2.84 -14.05 -10.63
CA THR A 174 3.43 -14.86 -11.70
C THR A 174 4.58 -14.11 -12.37
N ALA A 175 4.37 -12.84 -12.72
CA ALA A 175 5.40 -11.98 -13.30
C ALA A 175 6.61 -11.82 -12.36
N LEU A 176 6.37 -11.55 -11.07
CA LEU A 176 7.44 -11.42 -10.07
C LEU A 176 8.24 -12.71 -9.92
N ARG A 177 7.57 -13.87 -9.89
CA ARG A 177 8.27 -15.17 -9.82
C ARG A 177 9.17 -15.42 -11.02
N ALA A 178 8.74 -15.05 -12.23
CA ALA A 178 9.58 -15.17 -13.42
C ALA A 178 10.84 -14.29 -13.32
N VAL A 179 10.68 -13.02 -12.92
CA VAL A 179 11.80 -12.08 -12.73
C VAL A 179 12.82 -12.62 -11.71
N PHE A 180 12.35 -13.13 -10.57
CA PHE A 180 13.25 -13.67 -9.54
C PHE A 180 13.81 -15.06 -9.87
N ALA A 181 13.15 -15.86 -10.71
CA ALA A 181 13.69 -17.11 -11.20
C ALA A 181 14.84 -16.90 -12.21
N GLU A 182 14.71 -15.90 -13.08
CA GLU A 182 15.75 -15.55 -14.07
C GLU A 182 16.94 -14.82 -13.43
N GLY A 183 16.70 -14.03 -12.37
CA GLY A 183 17.75 -13.31 -11.64
C GLY A 183 18.45 -14.09 -10.52
N GLY A 184 17.96 -15.30 -10.16
CA GLY A 184 18.43 -16.08 -9.00
C GLY A 184 19.67 -16.97 -9.23
N GLY A 185 20.27 -16.95 -10.42
CA GLY A 185 21.38 -17.82 -10.82
C GLY A 185 22.79 -17.34 -10.44
N GLY A 186 22.97 -16.60 -9.34
CA GLY A 186 24.27 -16.03 -8.96
C GLY A 186 24.53 -16.09 -7.45
N GLY A 187 24.64 -17.30 -6.90
CA GLY A 187 24.94 -17.49 -5.48
C GLY A 187 25.17 -18.96 -5.11
N THR A 188 26.20 -19.57 -5.72
CA THR A 188 26.97 -20.65 -5.08
C THR A 188 28.13 -20.04 -4.32
#